data_AF-A0A349NB53-F1
#
_entry.id   AF-A0A349NB53-F1
#
_cell.length_a   1.000
_cell.length_b   1.000
_cell.length_c   1.000
_cell.angle_alpha   90.00
_cell.angle_beta   90.00
_cell.angle_gamma   90.00
#
_symmetry.space_group_name_H-M   'P 1'
#
loop_
_entity.id
_entity.type
_entity.pdbx_description
1 polymer ?
#
loop_
_entity_poly.entity_id
_entity_poly.type
_entity_poly.pdbx_seq_one_letter_code
_entity_poly.pdbx_strand_id
1 'polypeptide(L)'
;MKIYSDPKCLTYHTQGHPERPTRVVATVAWLKERQPDWTWEPFELASDLSLLRAHPRSHLDRLQEERTFDADTAFHDDIFEIARLGTSSTLAAMESALSGEKAFSLMRPPGHHAEQTQAMGFCYLNHIAISALEALETGIEKVAVWDFDAHHGNGTEAILEGVEGALYVSVHQHPCYPGTGTISRANARNFPVSPGTLPEVHLEVLAKSWEAILDFEPGLVLVSAGFDAYELDPLTDMRLRSIDFEALGSWLAEAKIPVAATLEGGYSDDLPLLVEAFLKGWSRS
;
A
#
# COMPACT_ATOMS: atom_id res chain seq x y z
N MET A 1 -11.60 9.41 -11.07
CA MET A 1 -10.71 8.47 -10.35
C MET A 1 -10.45 7.31 -11.29
N LYS A 2 -9.19 6.98 -11.53
CA LYS A 2 -8.78 5.78 -12.28
C LYS A 2 -8.51 4.63 -11.31
N ILE A 3 -9.03 3.45 -11.60
CA ILE A 3 -8.78 2.24 -10.83
C ILE A 3 -8.04 1.24 -11.72
N TYR A 4 -6.91 0.74 -11.23
CA TYR A 4 -6.13 -0.30 -11.87
C TYR A 4 -6.32 -1.63 -11.14
N SER A 5 -6.81 -2.65 -11.83
CA SER A 5 -7.00 -3.99 -11.28
C SER A 5 -6.92 -5.05 -12.39
N ASP A 6 -6.47 -6.26 -12.07
CA ASP A 6 -6.39 -7.38 -13.01
C ASP A 6 -7.04 -8.63 -12.40
N PRO A 7 -7.94 -9.34 -13.12
CA PRO A 7 -8.60 -10.54 -12.61
C PRO A 7 -7.65 -11.67 -12.18
N LYS A 8 -6.42 -11.74 -12.70
CA LYS A 8 -5.40 -12.69 -12.25
C LYS A 8 -5.03 -12.51 -10.79
N CYS A 9 -5.20 -11.31 -10.23
CA CYS A 9 -5.02 -11.12 -8.80
C CYS A 9 -5.99 -11.98 -7.99
N LEU A 10 -7.04 -12.60 -8.56
CA LEU A 10 -8.01 -13.43 -7.85
C LEU A 10 -7.68 -14.94 -7.85
N THR A 11 -6.64 -15.38 -8.57
CA THR A 11 -6.44 -16.82 -8.87
C THR A 11 -5.68 -17.59 -7.79
N TYR A 12 -4.75 -16.96 -7.06
CA TYR A 12 -4.09 -17.60 -5.92
C TYR A 12 -4.95 -17.48 -4.65
N HIS A 13 -4.88 -18.43 -3.74
CA HIS A 13 -5.45 -18.33 -2.39
C HIS A 13 -4.97 -19.49 -1.51
N THR A 14 -4.93 -19.25 -0.20
CA THR A 14 -4.80 -20.30 0.82
C THR A 14 -6.12 -20.38 1.60
N GLN A 15 -6.65 -21.59 1.81
CA GLN A 15 -7.92 -21.76 2.51
C GLN A 15 -7.82 -21.25 3.95
N GLY A 16 -8.78 -20.41 4.37
CA GLY A 16 -8.83 -19.84 5.72
C GLY A 16 -7.87 -18.67 5.96
N HIS A 17 -7.10 -18.28 4.95
CA HIS A 17 -6.16 -17.17 5.04
C HIS A 17 -6.87 -15.80 4.94
N PRO A 18 -6.46 -14.78 5.72
CA PRO A 18 -7.10 -13.46 5.70
C PRO A 18 -6.88 -12.70 4.38
N GLU A 19 -5.70 -12.82 3.77
CA GLU A 19 -5.46 -12.37 2.40
C GLU A 19 -6.16 -13.34 1.43
N ARG A 20 -7.34 -12.96 0.94
CA ARG A 20 -8.24 -13.82 0.15
C ARG A 20 -8.84 -13.07 -1.04
N PRO A 21 -9.21 -13.77 -2.13
CA PRO A 21 -9.80 -13.15 -3.32
C PRO A 21 -11.02 -12.26 -3.05
N THR A 22 -11.80 -12.56 -1.99
CA THR A 22 -13.02 -11.81 -1.67
C THR A 22 -12.73 -10.34 -1.35
N ARG A 23 -11.54 -10.01 -0.84
CA ARG A 23 -11.10 -8.63 -0.57
C ARG A 23 -11.19 -7.75 -1.82
N VAL A 24 -10.71 -8.25 -2.96
CA VAL A 24 -10.70 -7.50 -4.22
C VAL A 24 -12.00 -7.69 -4.98
N VAL A 25 -12.52 -8.92 -5.13
CA VAL A 25 -13.73 -9.14 -5.96
C VAL A 25 -14.97 -8.41 -5.41
N ALA A 26 -15.14 -8.36 -4.08
CA ALA A 26 -16.26 -7.64 -3.46
C ALA A 26 -16.08 -6.13 -3.61
N THR A 27 -14.86 -5.63 -3.44
CA THR A 27 -14.53 -4.21 -3.62
C THR A 27 -14.73 -3.77 -5.06
N VAL A 28 -14.30 -4.56 -6.05
CA VAL A 28 -14.50 -4.28 -7.47
C VAL A 28 -16.00 -4.21 -7.80
N ALA A 29 -16.79 -5.19 -7.35
CA ALA A 29 -18.22 -5.20 -7.60
C ALA A 29 -18.92 -3.99 -6.97
N TRP A 30 -18.59 -3.69 -5.71
CA TRP A 30 -19.14 -2.55 -4.95
C TRP A 30 -18.84 -1.21 -5.62
N LEU A 31 -17.57 -0.97 -5.99
CA LEU A 31 -17.15 0.28 -6.62
C LEU A 31 -17.77 0.45 -8.01
N LYS A 32 -17.85 -0.60 -8.83
CA LYS A 32 -18.50 -0.53 -10.15
C LYS A 32 -19.99 -0.20 -10.07
N GLU A 33 -20.68 -0.71 -9.05
CA GLU A 33 -22.10 -0.43 -8.85
C GLU A 33 -22.33 1.01 -8.37
N ARG A 34 -21.52 1.48 -7.42
CA ARG A 34 -21.80 2.72 -6.67
C ARG A 34 -21.07 3.95 -7.17
N GLN A 35 -19.97 3.76 -7.91
CA GLN A 35 -19.14 4.82 -8.48
C GLN A 35 -19.02 4.64 -10.00
N PRO A 36 -20.13 4.72 -10.76
CA PRO A 36 -20.14 4.44 -12.20
C PRO A 36 -19.27 5.41 -13.02
N ASP A 37 -18.93 6.58 -12.46
CA ASP A 37 -18.08 7.60 -13.10
C ASP A 37 -16.57 7.32 -12.92
N TRP A 38 -16.19 6.29 -12.15
CA TRP A 38 -14.79 5.88 -12.02
C TRP A 38 -14.40 4.93 -13.15
N THR A 39 -13.22 5.13 -13.73
CA THR A 39 -12.77 4.32 -14.87
C THR A 39 -11.88 3.18 -14.42
N TRP A 40 -11.91 2.10 -15.18
CA TRP A 40 -11.13 0.88 -14.94
C TRP A 40 -10.21 0.69 -16.13
N GLU A 41 -8.93 0.98 -15.95
CA GLU A 41 -7.98 1.06 -17.06
C GLU A 41 -7.05 -0.16 -17.08
N PRO A 42 -6.62 -0.62 -18.27
CA PRO A 42 -5.52 -1.56 -18.38
C PRO A 42 -4.19 -0.89 -18.00
N PHE A 43 -3.18 -1.71 -17.74
CA PHE A 43 -1.83 -1.25 -17.44
C PHE A 43 -0.79 -2.17 -18.10
N GLU A 44 0.39 -1.61 -18.35
CA GLU A 44 1.51 -2.34 -18.94
C GLU A 44 2.26 -3.14 -17.90
N LEU A 45 2.83 -4.28 -18.30
CA LEU A 45 3.59 -5.13 -17.39
C LEU A 45 4.92 -4.44 -17.02
N ALA A 46 5.17 -4.33 -15.71
CA ALA A 46 6.40 -3.78 -15.16
C ALA A 46 7.63 -4.50 -15.75
N SER A 47 8.69 -3.76 -16.07
CA SER A 47 9.92 -4.33 -16.59
C SER A 47 10.72 -5.06 -15.51
N ASP A 48 11.60 -5.99 -15.89
CA ASP A 48 12.55 -6.59 -14.93
C ASP A 48 13.45 -5.51 -14.30
N LEU A 49 13.79 -4.46 -15.05
CA LEU A 49 14.59 -3.35 -14.56
C LEU A 49 13.91 -2.65 -13.38
N SER A 50 12.61 -2.40 -13.47
CA SER A 50 11.83 -1.79 -12.39
C SER A 50 11.81 -2.68 -11.15
N LEU A 51 11.58 -4.00 -11.31
CA LEU A 51 11.61 -4.93 -10.17
C LEU A 51 12.99 -4.97 -9.49
N LEU A 52 14.05 -4.91 -10.31
CA LEU A 52 15.45 -4.97 -9.85
C LEU A 52 15.89 -3.72 -9.08
N ARG A 53 15.10 -2.66 -9.02
CA ARG A 53 15.38 -1.48 -8.20
C ARG A 53 15.31 -1.78 -6.71
N ALA A 54 14.29 -2.53 -6.30
CA ALA A 54 14.03 -2.86 -4.89
C ALA A 54 14.51 -4.26 -4.51
N HIS A 55 14.48 -5.21 -5.46
CA HIS A 55 14.74 -6.61 -5.18
C HIS A 55 15.87 -7.14 -6.07
N PRO A 56 16.92 -7.76 -5.52
CA PRO A 56 17.97 -8.35 -6.31
C PRO A 56 17.43 -9.53 -7.12
N ARG A 57 18.16 -9.91 -8.18
CA ARG A 57 17.75 -11.01 -9.05
C ARG A 57 17.49 -12.32 -8.28
N SER A 58 18.28 -12.59 -7.23
CA SER A 58 18.09 -13.76 -6.36
C SER A 58 16.75 -13.79 -5.65
N HIS A 59 16.15 -12.64 -5.34
CA HIS A 59 14.80 -12.58 -4.78
C HIS A 59 13.75 -12.91 -5.84
N LEU A 60 13.88 -12.34 -7.04
CA LEU A 60 12.97 -12.64 -8.15
C LEU A 60 13.02 -14.12 -8.54
N ASP A 61 14.21 -14.72 -8.55
CA ASP A 61 14.39 -16.15 -8.79
C ASP A 61 13.79 -16.98 -7.64
N ARG A 62 13.97 -16.54 -6.38
CA ARG A 62 13.38 -17.19 -5.20
C ARG A 62 11.85 -17.20 -5.22
N LEU A 63 11.20 -16.20 -5.81
CA LEU A 63 9.74 -16.16 -5.98
C LEU A 63 9.19 -17.23 -6.92
N GLN A 64 10.06 -17.85 -7.73
CA GLN A 64 9.69 -18.90 -8.69
C GLN A 64 10.05 -20.31 -8.17
N GLU A 65 10.66 -20.42 -6.99
CA GLU A 65 10.93 -21.70 -6.35
C GLU A 65 9.70 -22.20 -5.60
N GLU A 66 9.28 -23.46 -5.85
CA GLU A 66 8.17 -24.16 -5.17
C GLU A 66 8.47 -24.44 -3.69
N ARG A 67 8.62 -23.37 -2.91
CA ARG A 67 8.97 -23.39 -1.49
C ARG A 67 8.30 -22.22 -0.79
N THR A 68 7.48 -22.54 0.20
CA THR A 68 6.84 -21.57 1.11
C THR A 68 7.88 -20.67 1.80
N PHE A 69 7.53 -19.40 2.04
CA PHE A 69 8.45 -18.39 2.57
C PHE A 69 8.44 -18.38 4.09
N ASP A 70 7.27 -18.32 4.69
CA ASP A 70 7.03 -18.44 6.13
C ASP A 70 5.65 -19.06 6.41
N ALA A 71 5.23 -19.09 7.67
CA ALA A 71 3.97 -19.73 8.07
C ALA A 71 2.71 -19.05 7.49
N ASP A 72 2.79 -17.75 7.19
CA ASP A 72 1.69 -16.91 6.76
C ASP A 72 1.86 -16.44 5.29
N THR A 73 3.01 -16.69 4.67
CA THR A 73 3.33 -16.33 3.28
C THR A 73 3.67 -17.59 2.49
N ALA A 74 2.62 -18.21 1.94
CA ALA A 74 2.69 -19.45 1.19
C ALA A 74 3.35 -19.28 -0.19
N PHE A 75 3.80 -20.38 -0.79
CA PHE A 75 4.06 -20.39 -2.23
C PHE A 75 2.77 -20.73 -2.99
N HIS A 76 2.57 -20.10 -4.14
CA HIS A 76 1.53 -20.46 -5.10
C HIS A 76 2.11 -20.49 -6.51
N ASP A 77 1.56 -21.34 -7.37
CA ASP A 77 1.85 -21.28 -8.79
C ASP A 77 1.51 -19.87 -9.33
N ASP A 78 2.37 -19.35 -10.20
CA ASP A 78 2.29 -18.00 -10.79
C ASP A 78 2.38 -16.82 -9.79
N ILE A 79 2.77 -17.04 -8.53
CA ILE A 79 2.77 -15.95 -7.52
C ILE A 79 3.71 -14.80 -7.90
N PHE A 80 4.81 -15.10 -8.58
CA PHE A 80 5.75 -14.09 -9.08
C PHE A 80 5.07 -13.19 -10.13
N GLU A 81 4.40 -13.79 -11.10
CA GLU A 81 3.68 -13.10 -12.17
C GLU A 81 2.54 -12.25 -11.62
N ILE A 82 1.81 -12.76 -10.62
CA ILE A 82 0.71 -12.05 -9.97
C ILE A 82 1.25 -10.85 -9.15
N ALA A 83 2.31 -11.04 -8.36
CA ALA A 83 2.96 -9.94 -7.65
C ALA A 83 3.55 -8.88 -8.61
N ARG A 84 4.06 -9.31 -9.77
CA ARG A 84 4.50 -8.39 -10.83
C ARG A 84 3.34 -7.55 -11.37
N LEU A 85 2.14 -8.11 -11.50
CA LEU A 85 0.95 -7.33 -11.87
C LEU A 85 0.56 -6.30 -10.79
N GLY A 86 0.71 -6.63 -9.50
CA GLY A 86 0.55 -5.66 -8.40
C GLY A 86 1.50 -4.47 -8.53
N THR A 87 2.76 -4.76 -8.83
CA THR A 87 3.78 -3.73 -9.11
C THR A 87 3.42 -2.90 -10.34
N SER A 88 3.00 -3.57 -11.42
CA SER A 88 2.61 -2.94 -12.69
C SER A 88 1.45 -1.96 -12.51
N SER A 89 0.44 -2.37 -11.75
CA SER A 89 -0.72 -1.54 -11.40
C SER A 89 -0.33 -0.34 -10.53
N THR A 90 0.62 -0.50 -9.60
CA THR A 90 1.13 0.59 -8.75
C THR A 90 1.98 1.58 -9.55
N LEU A 91 2.78 1.12 -10.51
CA LEU A 91 3.51 1.99 -11.45
C LEU A 91 2.55 2.77 -12.35
N ALA A 92 1.50 2.15 -12.89
CA ALA A 92 0.49 2.85 -13.68
C ALA A 92 -0.28 3.90 -12.87
N ALA A 93 -0.55 3.62 -11.59
CA ALA A 93 -1.14 4.61 -10.68
C ALA A 93 -0.20 5.80 -10.45
N MET A 94 1.09 5.53 -10.25
CA MET A 94 2.13 6.56 -10.14
C MET A 94 2.21 7.43 -11.42
N GLU A 95 2.26 6.82 -12.60
CA GLU A 95 2.31 7.54 -13.88
C GLU A 95 1.08 8.43 -14.08
N SER A 96 -0.11 7.95 -13.70
CA SER A 96 -1.34 8.76 -13.69
C SER A 96 -1.25 9.93 -12.74
N ALA A 97 -0.70 9.74 -11.53
CA ALA A 97 -0.52 10.83 -10.59
C ALA A 97 0.38 11.93 -11.16
N LEU A 98 1.48 11.53 -11.81
CA LEU A 98 2.43 12.44 -12.46
C LEU A 98 1.81 13.16 -13.68
N SER A 99 0.80 12.57 -14.33
CA SER A 99 0.02 13.23 -15.40
C SER A 99 -1.10 14.14 -14.88
N GLY A 100 -1.28 14.23 -13.55
CA GLY A 100 -2.32 15.04 -12.90
C GLY A 100 -3.65 14.31 -12.68
N GLU A 101 -3.67 12.98 -12.80
CA GLU A 101 -4.86 12.15 -12.62
C GLU A 101 -4.81 11.36 -11.31
N LYS A 102 -5.92 11.33 -10.58
CA LYS A 102 -6.04 10.52 -9.36
C LYS A 102 -6.19 9.04 -9.73
N ALA A 103 -5.31 8.20 -9.21
CA ALA A 103 -5.31 6.77 -9.50
C ALA A 103 -5.09 5.90 -8.26
N PHE A 104 -5.75 4.74 -8.26
CA PHE A 104 -5.67 3.74 -7.21
C PHE A 104 -5.39 2.36 -7.79
N SER A 105 -4.37 1.68 -7.28
CA SER A 105 -4.08 0.28 -7.57
C SER A 105 -4.87 -0.62 -6.60
N LEU A 106 -5.88 -1.32 -7.14
CA LEU A 106 -6.70 -2.28 -6.40
C LEU A 106 -6.26 -3.70 -6.76
N MET A 107 -5.13 -4.10 -6.20
CA MET A 107 -4.47 -5.37 -6.47
C MET A 107 -4.22 -6.19 -5.21
N ARG A 108 -3.94 -7.47 -5.42
CA ARG A 108 -3.38 -8.40 -4.43
C ARG A 108 -2.34 -9.29 -5.14
N PRO A 109 -1.28 -9.78 -4.47
CA PRO A 109 -0.96 -9.61 -3.05
C PRO A 109 -0.58 -8.17 -2.67
N PRO A 110 -0.57 -7.83 -1.36
CA PRO A 110 0.00 -6.57 -0.86
C PRO A 110 1.53 -6.57 -1.01
N GLY A 111 2.19 -5.45 -0.67
CA GLY A 111 3.61 -5.24 -0.90
C GLY A 111 4.45 -4.73 0.27
N HIS A 112 3.91 -3.95 1.21
CA HIS A 112 4.72 -3.15 2.13
C HIS A 112 5.62 -3.94 3.12
N HIS A 113 5.36 -5.23 3.34
CA HIS A 113 6.21 -6.09 4.18
C HIS A 113 7.36 -6.76 3.44
N ALA A 114 7.34 -6.81 2.10
CA ALA A 114 8.40 -7.47 1.34
C ALA A 114 9.71 -6.68 1.49
N GLU A 115 10.68 -7.26 2.18
CA GLU A 115 12.04 -6.73 2.29
C GLU A 115 12.83 -7.02 1.01
N GLN A 116 14.04 -6.45 0.89
CA GLN A 116 14.89 -6.62 -0.29
C GLN A 116 15.01 -8.08 -0.74
N THR A 117 15.24 -9.01 0.20
CA THR A 117 15.46 -10.44 -0.09
C THR A 117 14.50 -11.39 0.62
N GLN A 118 13.42 -10.88 1.20
CA GLN A 118 12.49 -11.68 1.99
C GLN A 118 11.04 -11.29 1.69
N ALA A 119 10.28 -12.26 1.17
CA ALA A 119 8.83 -12.19 1.13
C ALA A 119 8.29 -12.59 2.52
N MET A 120 7.36 -11.80 3.05
CA MET A 120 6.78 -11.96 4.39
C MET A 120 5.50 -11.13 4.51
N GLY A 121 4.67 -11.40 5.53
CA GLY A 121 3.45 -10.64 5.78
C GLY A 121 2.52 -10.58 4.56
N PHE A 122 2.36 -11.71 3.86
CA PHE A 122 1.58 -11.83 2.62
C PHE A 122 2.18 -11.12 1.40
N CYS A 123 3.31 -10.43 1.55
CA CYS A 123 3.92 -9.58 0.53
C CYS A 123 5.09 -10.28 -0.15
N TYR A 124 5.12 -10.26 -1.48
CA TYR A 124 6.15 -10.94 -2.30
C TYR A 124 7.10 -9.96 -3.00
N LEU A 125 6.57 -8.84 -3.47
CA LEU A 125 7.31 -7.72 -4.05
C LEU A 125 6.81 -6.45 -3.39
N ASN A 126 7.71 -5.52 -3.10
CA ASN A 126 7.36 -4.24 -2.50
C ASN A 126 6.93 -3.24 -3.59
N HIS A 127 5.64 -3.24 -3.90
CA HIS A 127 5.08 -2.44 -4.99
C HIS A 127 5.35 -0.94 -4.81
N ILE A 128 5.17 -0.43 -3.59
CA ILE A 128 5.31 1.00 -3.31
C ILE A 128 6.77 1.45 -3.34
N ALA A 129 7.70 0.63 -2.81
CA ALA A 129 9.12 0.94 -2.83
C ALA A 129 9.70 0.86 -4.25
N ILE A 130 9.27 -0.11 -5.08
CA ILE A 130 9.64 -0.16 -6.50
C ILE A 130 9.20 1.12 -7.21
N SER A 131 7.95 1.56 -7.01
CA SER A 131 7.47 2.81 -7.60
C SER A 131 8.23 4.03 -7.09
N ALA A 132 8.57 4.08 -5.80
CA ALA A 132 9.35 5.19 -5.25
C ALA A 132 10.74 5.30 -5.91
N LEU A 133 11.43 4.16 -6.05
CA LEU A 133 12.75 4.11 -6.69
C LEU A 133 12.67 4.38 -8.20
N GLU A 134 11.60 3.95 -8.88
CA GLU A 134 11.38 4.29 -10.29
C GLU A 134 11.15 5.79 -10.48
N ALA A 135 10.34 6.43 -9.63
CA ALA A 135 10.11 7.87 -9.68
C ALA A 135 11.40 8.67 -9.45
N LEU A 136 12.22 8.27 -8.47
CA LEU A 136 13.52 8.90 -8.19
C LEU A 136 14.46 8.78 -9.41
N GLU A 137 14.57 7.58 -10.00
CA GLU A 137 15.40 7.38 -11.20
C GLU A 137 14.91 8.22 -12.39
N THR A 138 13.59 8.33 -12.55
CA THR A 138 12.96 9.01 -13.71
C THR A 138 12.85 10.52 -13.54
N GLY A 139 13.39 11.08 -12.46
CA GLY A 139 13.66 12.51 -12.32
C GLY A 139 12.83 13.25 -11.26
N ILE A 140 12.06 12.54 -10.43
CA ILE A 140 11.41 13.15 -9.26
C ILE A 140 12.45 13.28 -8.14
N GLU A 141 12.80 14.50 -7.74
CA GLU A 141 13.88 14.71 -6.74
C GLU A 141 13.50 14.28 -5.32
N LYS A 142 12.20 14.35 -4.97
CA LYS A 142 11.69 14.02 -3.65
C LYS A 142 10.42 13.19 -3.75
N VAL A 143 10.47 11.96 -3.26
CA VAL A 143 9.34 11.03 -3.21
C VAL A 143 9.07 10.66 -1.76
N ALA A 144 7.83 10.85 -1.32
CA ALA A 144 7.41 10.43 0.01
C ALA A 144 6.48 9.22 -0.07
N VAL A 145 6.71 8.21 0.77
CA VAL A 145 5.78 7.11 0.99
C VAL A 145 5.05 7.33 2.30
N TRP A 146 3.72 7.38 2.24
CA TRP A 146 2.85 7.44 3.41
C TRP A 146 2.11 6.12 3.58
N ASP A 147 2.40 5.42 4.67
CA ASP A 147 1.87 4.11 4.98
C ASP A 147 0.94 4.21 6.20
N PHE A 148 -0.36 4.04 5.96
CA PHE A 148 -1.38 4.06 7.02
C PHE A 148 -1.94 2.65 7.31
N ASP A 149 -1.39 1.61 6.70
CA ASP A 149 -1.67 0.23 7.11
C ASP A 149 -1.35 0.04 8.60
N ALA A 150 -2.19 -0.70 9.32
CA ALA A 150 -2.05 -0.86 10.75
C ALA A 150 -0.82 -1.70 11.14
N HIS A 151 -0.20 -2.39 10.20
CA HIS A 151 1.09 -3.03 10.39
C HIS A 151 2.21 -2.13 9.87
N HIS A 152 3.36 -2.19 10.55
CA HIS A 152 4.52 -1.46 10.07
C HIS A 152 5.01 -2.05 8.73
N GLY A 153 5.06 -1.24 7.67
CA GLY A 153 5.66 -1.58 6.38
C GLY A 153 7.18 -1.67 6.42
N ASN A 154 7.67 -2.63 7.22
CA ASN A 154 9.09 -2.88 7.46
C ASN A 154 9.90 -3.12 6.17
N GLY A 155 9.28 -3.74 5.16
CA GLY A 155 9.89 -3.94 3.86
C GLY A 155 10.20 -2.62 3.18
N THR A 156 9.21 -1.72 3.18
CA THR A 156 9.34 -0.39 2.58
C THR A 156 10.38 0.44 3.31
N GLU A 157 10.37 0.44 4.65
CA GLU A 157 11.42 1.11 5.44
C GLU A 157 12.81 0.58 5.08
N ALA A 158 13.00 -0.74 5.06
CA ALA A 158 14.30 -1.37 4.81
C ALA A 158 14.82 -1.14 3.38
N ILE A 159 13.93 -1.04 2.38
CA ILE A 159 14.31 -0.77 0.99
C ILE A 159 14.67 0.71 0.80
N LEU A 160 13.95 1.63 1.45
CA LEU A 160 14.14 3.06 1.28
C LEU A 160 15.13 3.68 2.28
N GLU A 161 15.61 2.93 3.27
CA GLU A 161 16.55 3.42 4.28
C GLU A 161 17.81 4.01 3.62
N GLY A 162 18.05 5.30 3.87
CA GLY A 162 19.23 6.01 3.38
C GLY A 162 19.20 6.37 1.89
N VAL A 163 18.10 6.10 1.18
CA VAL A 163 17.91 6.53 -0.21
C VAL A 163 17.72 8.06 -0.24
N GLU A 164 18.61 8.75 -0.96
CA GLU A 164 18.52 10.20 -1.15
C GLU A 164 17.23 10.57 -1.91
N GLY A 165 16.53 11.60 -1.45
CA GLY A 165 15.25 12.01 -2.02
C GLY A 165 14.05 11.18 -1.58
N ALA A 166 14.23 10.08 -0.85
CA ALA A 166 13.11 9.30 -0.30
C ALA A 166 12.76 9.71 1.13
N LEU A 167 11.48 9.74 1.47
CA LEU A 167 10.96 9.78 2.86
C LEU A 167 9.98 8.62 3.03
N TYR A 168 10.13 7.83 4.10
CA TYR A 168 9.14 6.83 4.52
C TYR A 168 8.44 7.30 5.80
N VAL A 169 7.11 7.29 5.81
CA VAL A 169 6.32 7.64 6.99
C VAL A 169 5.28 6.55 7.23
N SER A 170 5.26 5.99 8.44
CA SER A 170 4.33 4.93 8.80
C SER A 170 3.58 5.23 10.10
N VAL A 171 2.28 4.95 10.11
CA VAL A 171 1.44 4.93 11.31
C VAL A 171 0.91 3.52 11.49
N HIS A 172 1.28 2.86 12.58
CA HIS A 172 1.00 1.43 12.77
C HIS A 172 0.78 1.08 14.23
N GLN A 173 0.07 -0.02 14.48
CA GLN A 173 -0.13 -0.56 15.81
C GLN A 173 1.18 -1.09 16.40
N HIS A 174 1.48 -0.74 17.64
CA HIS A 174 2.54 -1.35 18.43
C HIS A 174 2.13 -1.55 19.90
N PRO A 175 2.31 -2.75 20.48
CA PRO A 175 2.84 -3.97 19.87
C PRO A 175 1.88 -4.60 18.84
N CYS A 176 2.42 -5.05 17.71
CA CYS A 176 1.74 -5.85 16.68
C CYS A 176 2.80 -6.49 15.76
N TYR A 177 2.40 -7.38 14.84
CA TYR A 177 3.28 -7.80 13.74
C TYR A 177 3.72 -6.56 12.93
N PRO A 178 4.96 -6.49 12.42
CA PRO A 178 6.09 -7.42 12.54
C PRO A 178 6.96 -7.20 13.80
N GLY A 179 6.58 -6.29 14.70
CA GLY A 179 7.34 -5.97 15.92
C GLY A 179 8.46 -4.94 15.72
N THR A 180 8.52 -4.29 14.57
CA THR A 180 9.47 -3.21 14.24
C THR A 180 8.77 -1.84 14.24
N GLY A 181 9.39 -0.78 13.71
CA GLY A 181 8.78 0.56 13.62
C GLY A 181 8.73 1.36 14.93
N THR A 182 9.39 0.88 16.00
CA THR A 182 9.36 1.57 17.31
C THR A 182 10.25 2.82 17.41
N ILE A 183 11.13 3.02 16.43
CA ILE A 183 12.12 4.11 16.41
C ILE A 183 12.16 4.66 14.99
N SER A 184 12.22 6.00 14.86
CA SER A 184 12.50 6.66 13.59
C SER A 184 14.01 6.71 13.33
N ARG A 185 14.46 6.33 12.13
CA ARG A 185 15.88 6.32 11.74
C ARG A 185 16.04 6.89 10.33
N ALA A 186 17.18 7.52 10.06
CA ALA A 186 17.50 8.09 8.75
C ALA A 186 16.33 8.93 8.17
N ASN A 187 15.79 8.50 7.03
CA ASN A 187 14.67 9.07 6.31
C ASN A 187 13.32 8.39 6.61
N ALA A 188 13.23 7.57 7.66
CA ALA A 188 11.97 7.01 8.16
C ALA A 188 11.40 7.85 9.31
N ARG A 189 10.07 7.99 9.35
CA ARG A 189 9.30 8.59 10.44
C ARG A 189 8.20 7.62 10.86
N ASN A 190 8.40 7.00 12.02
CA ASN A 190 7.49 6.01 12.55
C ASN A 190 6.64 6.59 13.68
N PHE A 191 5.34 6.35 13.59
CA PHE A 191 4.32 6.82 14.52
C PHE A 191 3.57 5.60 15.10
N PRO A 192 4.16 4.89 16.08
CA PRO A 192 3.51 3.74 16.69
C PRO A 192 2.29 4.16 17.51
N VAL A 193 1.20 3.41 17.39
CA VAL A 193 -0.07 3.63 18.08
C VAL A 193 -0.41 2.42 18.93
N SER A 194 -0.80 2.62 20.19
CA SER A 194 -1.12 1.49 21.08
C SER A 194 -2.45 0.81 20.70
N PRO A 195 -2.57 -0.52 20.87
CA PRO A 195 -3.83 -1.24 20.76
C PRO A 195 -4.98 -0.57 21.52
N GLY A 196 -6.17 -0.52 20.93
CA GLY A 196 -7.36 0.05 21.54
C GLY A 196 -7.38 1.58 21.65
N THR A 197 -6.42 2.28 21.05
CA THR A 197 -6.41 3.75 20.97
C THR A 197 -7.74 4.25 20.38
N LEU A 198 -8.29 5.32 20.97
CA LEU A 198 -9.52 5.93 20.47
C LEU A 198 -9.31 6.48 19.04
N PRO A 199 -10.30 6.36 18.14
CA PRO A 199 -10.15 6.80 16.76
C PRO A 199 -9.74 8.26 16.63
N GLU A 200 -10.21 9.15 17.50
CA GLU A 200 -9.86 10.57 17.48
C GLU A 200 -8.37 10.78 17.77
N VAL A 201 -7.81 10.03 18.73
CA VAL A 201 -6.38 10.09 19.06
C VAL A 201 -5.54 9.46 17.94
N HIS A 202 -6.02 8.37 17.33
CA HIS A 202 -5.34 7.79 16.18
C HIS A 202 -5.34 8.76 14.99
N LEU A 203 -6.45 9.46 14.73
CA LEU A 203 -6.55 10.45 13.67
C LEU A 203 -5.61 11.65 13.91
N GLU A 204 -5.39 12.07 15.16
CA GLU A 204 -4.37 13.08 15.49
C GLU A 204 -2.94 12.59 15.16
N VAL A 205 -2.66 11.31 15.34
CA VAL A 205 -1.36 10.72 14.97
C VAL A 205 -1.21 10.65 13.45
N LEU A 206 -2.27 10.25 12.73
CA LEU A 206 -2.32 10.26 11.27
C LEU A 206 -2.15 11.68 10.71
N ALA A 207 -2.74 12.69 11.35
CA ALA A 207 -2.57 14.08 10.94
C ALA A 207 -1.10 14.53 11.10
N LYS A 208 -0.44 14.20 12.22
CA LYS A 208 0.99 14.50 12.43
C LYS A 208 1.90 13.77 11.45
N SER A 209 1.56 12.54 11.07
CA SER A 209 2.34 11.80 10.08
C SER A 209 2.16 12.39 8.69
N TRP A 210 0.97 12.86 8.35
CA TRP A 210 0.71 13.61 7.12
C TRP A 210 1.43 14.97 7.10
N GLU A 211 1.47 15.69 8.22
CA GLU A 211 2.28 16.91 8.36
C GLU A 211 3.76 16.65 8.05
N ALA A 212 4.32 15.53 8.53
CA ALA A 212 5.69 15.14 8.21
C ALA A 212 5.92 14.87 6.70
N ILE A 213 4.90 14.38 5.99
CA ILE A 213 4.93 14.25 4.52
C ILE A 213 4.95 15.64 3.87
N LEU A 214 4.09 16.56 4.31
CA LEU A 214 4.00 17.91 3.73
C LEU A 214 5.28 18.72 3.98
N ASP A 215 5.86 18.64 5.18
CA ASP A 215 7.10 19.31 5.57
C ASP A 215 8.32 18.87 4.74
N PHE A 216 8.26 17.68 4.13
CA PHE A 216 9.30 17.20 3.24
C PHE A 216 9.26 17.85 1.85
N GLU A 217 8.13 18.47 1.49
CA GLU A 217 7.86 19.08 0.19
C GLU A 217 8.11 18.11 -0.98
N PRO A 218 7.46 16.92 -1.01
CA PRO A 218 7.67 15.95 -2.08
C PRO A 218 7.10 16.43 -3.41
N GLY A 219 7.74 16.00 -4.51
CA GLY A 219 7.18 16.11 -5.86
C GLY A 219 6.14 15.03 -6.17
N LEU A 220 6.14 13.94 -5.37
CA LEU A 220 5.22 12.81 -5.49
C LEU A 220 4.99 12.18 -4.12
N VAL A 221 3.73 11.89 -3.78
CA VAL A 221 3.37 11.05 -2.64
C VAL A 221 2.84 9.70 -3.14
N LEU A 222 3.40 8.64 -2.60
CA LEU A 222 2.96 7.27 -2.81
C LEU A 222 2.33 6.76 -1.52
N VAL A 223 1.13 6.19 -1.59
CA VAL A 223 0.37 5.79 -0.40
C VAL A 223 0.20 4.27 -0.34
N SER A 224 0.72 3.67 0.72
CA SER A 224 0.40 2.29 1.11
C SER A 224 -0.91 2.32 1.91
N ALA A 225 -2.00 1.96 1.24
CA ALA A 225 -3.35 2.10 1.75
C ALA A 225 -3.86 0.77 2.33
N GLY A 226 -3.58 0.55 3.61
CA GLY A 226 -4.11 -0.56 4.40
C GLY A 226 -5.31 -0.16 5.23
N PHE A 227 -6.37 -0.98 5.22
CA PHE A 227 -7.63 -0.67 5.90
C PHE A 227 -7.87 -1.49 7.16
N ASP A 228 -6.84 -2.17 7.65
CA ASP A 228 -6.86 -3.02 8.85
C ASP A 228 -6.72 -2.26 10.16
N ALA A 229 -6.60 -0.93 10.13
CA ALA A 229 -6.79 -0.06 11.29
C ALA A 229 -8.28 0.09 11.69
N TYR A 230 -9.19 -0.53 10.93
CA TYR A 230 -10.64 -0.47 11.12
C TYR A 230 -11.10 -1.22 12.37
N GLU A 231 -12.11 -0.69 13.06
CA GLU A 231 -12.61 -1.23 14.34
C GLU A 231 -13.16 -2.65 14.28
N LEU A 232 -13.53 -3.15 13.09
CA LEU A 232 -13.99 -4.52 12.86
C LEU A 232 -13.00 -5.34 12.02
N ASP A 233 -11.74 -4.93 11.94
CA ASP A 233 -10.71 -5.76 11.33
C ASP A 233 -10.32 -6.93 12.27
N PRO A 234 -10.17 -8.16 11.75
CA PRO A 234 -9.82 -9.30 12.60
C PRO A 234 -8.34 -9.38 13.00
N LEU A 235 -7.44 -8.60 12.39
CA LEU A 235 -5.99 -8.74 12.59
C LEU A 235 -5.37 -7.71 13.53
N THR A 236 -6.04 -6.59 13.79
CA THR A 236 -5.53 -5.55 14.70
C THR A 236 -6.57 -5.13 15.74
N ASP A 237 -6.14 -4.37 16.74
CA ASP A 237 -6.96 -3.85 17.84
C ASP A 237 -7.20 -2.33 17.70
N MET A 238 -7.09 -1.82 16.47
CA MET A 238 -7.29 -0.42 16.15
C MET A 238 -8.79 -0.11 16.02
N ARG A 239 -9.15 1.18 16.04
CA ARG A 239 -10.55 1.61 16.19
C ARG A 239 -11.00 2.65 15.19
N LEU A 240 -10.32 2.77 14.04
CA LEU A 240 -10.77 3.69 12.99
C LEU A 240 -12.13 3.26 12.45
N ARG A 241 -12.91 4.23 12.01
CA ARG A 241 -14.23 4.06 11.39
C ARG A 241 -14.12 4.45 9.91
N SER A 242 -15.14 4.10 9.13
CA SER A 242 -15.21 4.47 7.71
C SER A 242 -15.02 5.97 7.44
N ILE A 243 -15.56 6.84 8.30
CA ILE A 243 -15.42 8.30 8.19
C ILE A 243 -13.98 8.78 8.39
N ASP A 244 -13.18 8.04 9.17
CA ASP A 244 -11.79 8.40 9.45
C ASP A 244 -10.94 8.14 8.18
N PHE A 245 -11.21 7.05 7.43
CA PHE A 245 -10.60 6.82 6.11
C PHE A 245 -11.03 7.84 5.05
N GLU A 246 -12.28 8.32 5.08
CA GLU A 246 -12.73 9.43 4.22
C GLU A 246 -11.97 10.74 4.53
N ALA A 247 -11.64 10.99 5.79
CA ALA A 247 -10.80 12.11 6.18
C ALA A 247 -9.39 12.00 5.58
N LEU A 248 -8.76 10.81 5.64
CA LEU A 248 -7.44 10.59 5.02
C LEU A 248 -7.46 10.88 3.51
N GLY A 249 -8.49 10.41 2.82
CA GLY A 249 -8.66 10.71 1.39
C GLY A 249 -8.81 12.21 1.12
N SER A 250 -9.53 12.93 1.98
CA SER A 250 -9.71 14.38 1.85
C SER A 250 -8.39 15.15 2.00
N TRP A 251 -7.48 14.69 2.87
CA TRP A 251 -6.13 15.28 2.98
C TRP A 251 -5.32 15.15 1.68
N LEU A 252 -5.43 14.01 0.99
CA LEU A 252 -4.79 13.81 -0.32
C LEU A 252 -5.35 14.76 -1.38
N ALA A 253 -6.66 15.04 -1.34
CA ALA A 253 -7.29 15.99 -2.26
C ALA A 253 -6.82 17.43 -2.02
N GLU A 254 -6.59 17.81 -0.77
CA GLU A 254 -6.20 19.17 -0.36
C GLU A 254 -4.73 19.51 -0.64
N ALA A 255 -3.85 18.51 -0.63
CA ALA A 255 -2.40 18.72 -0.71
C ALA A 255 -1.90 19.27 -2.05
N LYS A 256 -2.66 19.12 -3.14
CA LYS A 256 -2.29 19.59 -4.50
C LYS A 256 -0.90 19.13 -4.98
N ILE A 257 -0.43 17.98 -4.47
CA ILE A 257 0.77 17.26 -4.90
C ILE A 257 0.31 16.04 -5.72
N PRO A 258 1.06 15.56 -6.73
CA PRO A 258 0.81 14.25 -7.32
C PRO A 258 0.73 13.16 -6.26
N VAL A 259 -0.37 12.41 -6.22
CA VAL A 259 -0.57 11.30 -5.28
C VAL A 259 -1.03 10.05 -6.02
N ALA A 260 -0.41 8.91 -5.74
CA ALA A 260 -0.89 7.59 -6.13
C ALA A 260 -1.01 6.70 -4.90
N ALA A 261 -1.98 5.79 -4.88
CA ALA A 261 -2.18 4.87 -3.76
C ALA A 261 -2.35 3.43 -4.24
N THR A 262 -1.93 2.48 -3.43
CA THR A 262 -2.06 1.03 -3.67
C THR A 262 -2.66 0.33 -2.47
N LEU A 263 -3.51 -0.66 -2.70
CA LEU A 263 -4.12 -1.46 -1.64
C LEU A 263 -3.05 -2.33 -0.94
N GLU A 264 -2.98 -2.25 0.39
CA GLU A 264 -2.17 -3.12 1.25
C GLU A 264 -3.07 -4.11 2.01
N GLY A 265 -3.15 -3.99 3.35
CA GLY A 265 -3.99 -4.77 4.24
C GLY A 265 -5.47 -4.35 4.28
N GLY A 266 -6.18 -4.85 5.27
CA GLY A 266 -7.65 -4.72 5.42
C GLY A 266 -8.36 -6.03 5.10
N TYR A 267 -8.93 -6.64 6.13
CA TYR A 267 -9.40 -8.02 6.13
C TYR A 267 -10.84 -8.19 6.62
N SER A 268 -11.42 -7.12 7.16
CA SER A 268 -12.86 -7.02 7.42
C SER A 268 -13.70 -7.22 6.15
N ASP A 269 -14.90 -7.79 6.30
CA ASP A 269 -15.88 -7.89 5.21
C ASP A 269 -16.39 -6.51 4.75
N ASP A 270 -16.17 -5.47 5.56
CA ASP A 270 -16.51 -4.07 5.25
C ASP A 270 -15.46 -3.36 4.36
N LEU A 271 -14.36 -4.03 3.97
CA LEU A 271 -13.32 -3.44 3.11
C LEU A 271 -13.86 -2.65 1.90
N PRO A 272 -14.89 -3.10 1.16
CA PRO A 272 -15.47 -2.33 0.06
C PRO A 272 -15.96 -0.93 0.47
N LEU A 273 -16.57 -0.82 1.66
CA LEU A 273 -17.05 0.45 2.21
C LEU A 273 -15.88 1.37 2.57
N LEU A 274 -14.81 0.82 3.15
CA LEU A 274 -13.64 1.58 3.60
C LEU A 274 -12.85 2.15 2.42
N VAL A 275 -12.62 1.31 1.39
CA VAL A 275 -11.98 1.73 0.13
C VAL A 275 -12.83 2.81 -0.55
N GLU A 276 -14.15 2.63 -0.62
CA GLU A 276 -15.05 3.66 -1.17
C GLU A 276 -14.94 4.98 -0.38
N ALA A 277 -14.96 4.92 0.96
CA ALA A 277 -14.89 6.11 1.81
C ALA A 277 -13.61 6.91 1.56
N PHE A 278 -12.45 6.24 1.58
CA PHE A 278 -11.15 6.84 1.27
C PHE A 278 -11.12 7.48 -0.12
N LEU A 279 -11.49 6.72 -1.16
CA LEU A 279 -11.44 7.19 -2.54
C LEU A 279 -12.46 8.32 -2.81
N LYS A 280 -13.62 8.32 -2.14
CA LYS A 280 -14.58 9.42 -2.21
C LYS A 280 -14.03 10.69 -1.58
N GLY A 281 -13.46 10.61 -0.38
CA GLY A 281 -12.75 11.72 0.25
C GLY A 281 -11.72 12.32 -0.71
N TRP A 282 -10.95 11.46 -1.36
CA TRP A 282 -9.93 11.88 -2.32
C TRP A 282 -10.50 12.46 -3.62
N SER A 283 -11.63 11.98 -4.11
CA SER A 283 -12.21 12.45 -5.38
C SER A 283 -12.85 13.84 -5.33
N ARG A 284 -13.09 14.43 -4.15
CA ARG A 284 -13.95 15.61 -3.94
C ARG A 284 -13.38 16.98 -4.35
N SER A 285 -12.22 17.06 -4.99
CA SER A 285 -11.60 18.32 -5.46
C SER A 285 -11.63 18.47 -6.97
#